data_AF-A0A7Y0Q4D4-F1
#
_entry.id   AF-A0A7Y0Q4D4-F1
#
_cell.length_a   1.000
_cell.length_b   1.000
_cell.length_c   1.000
_cell.angle_alpha   90.00
_cell.angle_beta   90.00
_cell.angle_gamma   90.00
#
_symmetry.space_group_name_H-M   'P 1'
#
loop_
_entity.id
_entity.type
_entity.pdbx_description
1 polymer ?
#
loop_
_entity_poly.entity_id
_entity_poly.type
_entity_poly.pdbx_seq_one_letter_code
_entity_poly.pdbx_strand_id
1 'polypeptide(L)'
;MVKPTDFAYRVSQCLATYLPGVRGLSPNTVLSYRDMFKLLIEFFTTQRATPPDKIRLQDLTRPTIEHFLDWLETDRHCHVSTRNVRLAAVHAFAQYLQREQPEFMHEAQQL
;
A
#
# COMPACT_ATOMS: atom_id res chain seq x y z
N MET A 1 -11.78 13.75 17.96
CA MET A 1 -11.61 12.42 17.35
C MET A 1 -11.04 12.65 15.95
N VAL A 2 -9.85 12.12 15.64
CA VAL A 2 -9.24 12.32 14.31
C VAL A 2 -10.06 11.52 13.30
N LYS A 3 -10.54 12.18 12.24
CA LYS A 3 -11.24 11.50 11.14
C LYS A 3 -10.23 10.57 10.43
N PRO A 4 -10.55 9.29 10.21
CA PRO A 4 -9.67 8.41 9.47
C PRO A 4 -9.43 8.96 8.06
N THR A 5 -8.20 8.85 7.57
CA THR A 5 -7.88 9.22 6.18
C THR A 5 -8.51 8.25 5.20
N ASP A 6 -8.66 8.67 3.96
CA ASP A 6 -9.06 7.82 2.84
C ASP A 6 -8.15 6.59 2.71
N PHE A 7 -6.84 6.76 2.92
CA PHE A 7 -5.86 5.69 2.98
C PHE A 7 -6.18 4.67 4.08
N ALA A 8 -6.35 5.13 5.32
CA ALA A 8 -6.64 4.24 6.45
C ALA A 8 -7.92 3.43 6.21
N TYR A 9 -8.97 4.10 5.72
CA TYR A 9 -10.22 3.43 5.35
C TYR A 9 -10.03 2.35 4.28
N ARG A 10 -9.34 2.68 3.17
CA ARG A 10 -9.14 1.74 2.05
C ARG A 10 -8.22 0.57 2.40
N VAL A 11 -7.18 0.80 3.21
CA VAL A 11 -6.33 -0.30 3.70
C VAL A 11 -7.15 -1.26 4.56
N SER A 12 -7.97 -0.75 5.48
CA SER A 12 -8.84 -1.59 6.30
C SER A 12 -9.82 -2.40 5.46
N GLN A 13 -10.51 -1.78 4.50
CA GLN A 13 -11.45 -2.48 3.61
C GLN A 13 -10.74 -3.50 2.71
N CYS A 14 -9.55 -3.18 2.21
CA CYS A 14 -8.73 -4.09 1.43
C CYS A 14 -8.41 -5.36 2.23
N LEU A 15 -7.83 -5.21 3.43
CA LEU A 15 -7.39 -6.32 4.27
C LEU A 15 -8.54 -7.14 4.86
N ALA A 16 -9.62 -6.48 5.30
CA ALA A 16 -10.70 -7.14 6.03
C ALA A 16 -11.75 -7.77 5.11
N THR A 17 -11.98 -7.21 3.92
CA THR A 17 -13.12 -7.57 3.07
C THR A 17 -12.66 -8.03 1.69
N TYR A 18 -11.89 -7.20 0.97
CA TYR A 18 -11.55 -7.50 -0.42
C TYR A 18 -10.61 -8.70 -0.57
N LEU A 19 -9.49 -8.72 0.15
CA LEU A 19 -8.52 -9.82 0.02
C LEU A 19 -9.08 -11.19 0.45
N PRO A 20 -9.71 -11.34 1.64
CA PRO A 20 -10.25 -12.62 2.05
C PRO A 20 -11.58 -12.97 1.36
N GLY A 21 -12.50 -12.00 1.23
CA GLY A 21 -13.86 -12.25 0.77
C GLY A 21 -14.03 -12.22 -0.75
N VAL A 22 -13.42 -11.24 -1.43
CA VAL A 22 -13.58 -11.07 -2.88
C VAL A 22 -12.50 -11.83 -3.66
N ARG A 23 -11.25 -11.78 -3.20
CA ARG A 23 -10.12 -12.45 -3.86
C ARG A 23 -9.87 -13.87 -3.35
N GLY A 24 -10.47 -14.27 -2.22
CA GLY A 24 -10.32 -15.61 -1.66
C GLY A 24 -8.87 -15.96 -1.28
N LEU A 25 -8.05 -14.96 -0.91
CA LEU A 25 -6.65 -15.18 -0.61
C LEU A 25 -6.45 -15.91 0.73
N SER A 26 -5.41 -16.74 0.80
CA SER A 26 -5.07 -17.44 2.04
C SER A 26 -4.73 -16.45 3.17
N PRO A 27 -4.92 -16.83 4.45
CA PRO A 27 -4.53 -15.99 5.59
C PRO A 27 -3.07 -15.54 5.52
N ASN A 28 -2.15 -16.42 5.13
CA ASN A 28 -0.73 -16.08 4.98
C ASN A 28 -0.49 -15.03 3.89
N THR A 29 -1.24 -15.09 2.79
CA THR A 29 -1.18 -14.08 1.73
C THR A 29 -1.73 -12.74 2.24
N VAL A 30 -2.85 -12.73 2.99
CA VAL A 30 -3.37 -11.50 3.60
C VAL A 30 -2.37 -10.90 4.60
N LEU A 31 -1.69 -11.73 5.40
CA LEU A 31 -0.63 -11.29 6.30
C LEU A 31 0.55 -10.65 5.55
N SER A 32 0.94 -11.21 4.40
CA SER A 32 1.97 -10.60 3.54
C SER A 32 1.56 -9.21 3.04
N TYR A 33 0.30 -9.02 2.65
CA TYR A 33 -0.22 -7.70 2.25
C TYR A 33 -0.26 -6.72 3.43
N ARG A 34 -0.68 -7.17 4.61
CA ARG A 34 -0.63 -6.38 5.85
C ARG A 34 0.79 -5.91 6.14
N ASP A 35 1.78 -6.78 5.98
CA ASP A 35 3.17 -6.45 6.26
C ASP A 35 3.74 -5.48 5.22
N MET A 36 3.30 -5.55 3.96
CA MET A 36 3.58 -4.50 2.97
C MET A 36 3.04 -3.13 3.42
N PHE A 37 1.78 -3.05 3.88
CA PHE A 37 1.21 -1.78 4.35
C PHE A 37 1.91 -1.23 5.60
N LYS A 38 2.35 -2.10 6.52
CA LYS A 38 3.15 -1.67 7.68
C LYS A 38 4.44 -0.99 7.25
N LEU A 39 5.14 -1.56 6.27
CA LEU A 39 6.37 -0.99 5.74
C LEU A 39 6.13 0.31 5.00
N LEU A 40 5.02 0.41 4.26
CA LEU A 40 4.65 1.66 3.60
C LEU A 40 4.41 2.77 4.64
N ILE A 41 3.69 2.48 5.72
CA ILE A 41 3.46 3.43 6.83
C ILE A 41 4.77 3.82 7.52
N GLU A 42 5.67 2.86 7.76
CA GLU A 42 7.00 3.09 8.32
C GLU A 42 7.84 4.00 7.40
N PHE A 43 7.81 3.75 6.09
CA PHE A 43 8.47 4.59 5.09
C PHE A 43 7.95 6.04 5.14
N PHE A 44 6.64 6.25 5.15
CA PHE A 44 6.05 7.58 5.25
C PHE A 44 6.48 8.30 6.54
N THR A 45 6.52 7.58 7.65
CA THR A 45 6.89 8.13 8.96
C THR A 45 8.38 8.50 9.00
N THR A 46 9.25 7.63 8.48
CA THR A 46 10.71 7.76 8.61
C THR A 46 11.35 8.60 7.51
N GLN A 47 10.92 8.42 6.26
CA GLN A 47 11.53 9.07 5.09
C GLN A 47 10.83 10.37 4.69
N ARG A 48 9.54 10.52 5.03
CA ARG A 48 8.73 11.70 4.64
C ARG A 48 8.25 12.54 5.82
N ALA A 49 8.54 12.14 7.05
CA ALA A 49 8.04 12.76 8.27
C ALA A 49 6.50 12.93 8.30
N THR A 50 5.78 12.05 7.59
CA THR A 50 4.32 12.04 7.54
C THR A 50 3.80 11.06 8.58
N PRO A 51 3.11 11.52 9.63
CA PRO A 51 2.57 10.60 10.64
C PRO A 51 1.43 9.75 10.04
N PRO A 52 1.19 8.53 10.57
CA PRO A 52 0.23 7.59 9.99
C PRO A 52 -1.19 8.14 9.81
N ASP A 53 -1.64 9.04 10.67
CA ASP A 53 -2.96 9.68 10.63
C ASP A 53 -3.07 10.81 9.58
N LYS A 54 -2.00 11.09 8.84
CA LYS A 54 -1.95 12.09 7.77
C LYS A 54 -1.69 11.52 6.39
N ILE A 55 -1.35 10.23 6.28
CA ILE A 55 -1.16 9.55 4.99
C ILE A 55 -2.49 9.48 4.25
N ARG A 56 -2.52 9.90 2.98
CA ARG A 56 -3.69 9.89 2.10
C ARG A 56 -3.41 9.10 0.82
N LEU A 57 -4.47 8.71 0.10
CA LEU A 57 -4.31 7.98 -1.17
C LEU A 57 -3.57 8.81 -2.22
N GLN A 58 -3.81 10.12 -2.26
CA GLN A 58 -3.09 11.06 -3.13
C GLN A 58 -1.56 11.07 -2.91
N ASP A 59 -1.08 10.58 -1.77
CA ASP A 59 0.36 10.52 -1.50
C ASP A 59 1.01 9.30 -2.16
N LEU A 60 0.22 8.29 -2.57
CA LEU A 60 0.68 7.07 -3.24
C LEU A 60 0.83 7.31 -4.75
N THR A 61 1.78 8.18 -5.09
CA THR A 61 2.16 8.48 -6.48
C THR A 61 3.26 7.53 -6.97
N ARG A 62 3.44 7.39 -8.29
CA ARG A 62 4.56 6.61 -8.87
C ARG A 62 5.92 6.95 -8.26
N PRO A 63 6.34 8.23 -8.17
CA PRO A 63 7.62 8.57 -7.55
C PRO A 63 7.71 8.17 -6.08
N THR A 64 6.59 8.21 -5.35
CA THR A 64 6.56 7.79 -3.95
C THR A 64 6.72 6.28 -3.83
N ILE A 65 6.08 5.50 -4.70
CA ILE A 65 6.23 4.05 -4.73
C ILE A 65 7.65 3.66 -5.15
N GLU A 66 8.23 4.30 -6.17
CA GLU A 66 9.63 4.07 -6.57
C GLU A 66 10.59 4.33 -5.41
N HIS A 67 10.46 5.47 -4.73
CA HIS A 67 11.30 5.77 -3.56
C HIS A 67 11.06 4.78 -2.39
N PHE A 68 9.82 4.32 -2.19
CA PHE A 68 9.53 3.26 -1.23
C PHE A 68 10.26 1.96 -1.58
N LEU A 69 10.25 1.54 -2.85
CA LEU A 69 10.95 0.33 -3.29
C LEU A 69 12.47 0.45 -3.12
N ASP A 70 13.04 1.62 -3.42
CA ASP A 70 14.46 1.90 -3.22
C ASP A 70 14.80 1.80 -1.73
N TRP A 71 14.02 2.45 -0.86
CA TRP A 71 14.19 2.38 0.60
C TRP A 71 14.13 0.94 1.13
N LEU A 72 13.28 0.08 0.54
CA LEU A 72 13.25 -1.33 0.92
C LEU A 72 14.57 -2.06 0.62
N GLU A 73 15.22 -1.73 -0.50
CA GLU A 73 16.50 -2.34 -0.88
C GLU A 73 17.67 -1.73 -0.11
N THR A 74 17.72 -0.40 0.02
CA THR A 74 18.87 0.32 0.57
C THR A 74 18.90 0.31 2.08
N ASP A 75 17.79 0.65 2.73
CA ASP A 75 17.73 0.86 4.18
C ASP A 75 17.26 -0.40 4.91
N ARG A 76 16.35 -1.15 4.29
CA ARG A 76 15.82 -2.40 4.86
C ARG A 76 16.56 -3.63 4.35
N HIS A 77 17.54 -3.46 3.46
CA HIS A 77 18.37 -4.53 2.88
C HIS A 77 17.56 -5.71 2.35
N CYS A 78 16.35 -5.45 1.84
CA CYS A 78 15.52 -6.47 1.26
C CYS A 78 16.08 -6.90 -0.09
N HIS A 79 16.16 -8.21 -0.32
CA HIS A 79 16.50 -8.71 -1.64
C HIS A 79 15.43 -8.33 -2.67
N VAL A 80 15.85 -8.22 -3.93
CA VAL A 80 15.00 -7.90 -5.08
C VAL A 80 13.75 -8.79 -5.14
N SER A 81 13.86 -10.08 -4.79
CA SER A 81 12.72 -11.00 -4.75
C SER A 81 11.66 -10.59 -3.71
N THR A 82 12.07 -10.23 -2.49
CA THR A 82 11.18 -9.73 -1.44
C THR A 82 10.56 -8.39 -1.82
N ARG A 83 11.34 -7.48 -2.39
CA ARG A 83 10.86 -6.20 -2.91
C ARG A 83 9.79 -6.40 -3.98
N ASN A 84 10.00 -7.33 -4.92
CA ASN A 84 9.05 -7.62 -5.99
C ASN A 84 7.73 -8.21 -5.47
N VAL A 85 7.75 -9.03 -4.42
CA VAL A 85 6.52 -9.49 -3.75
C VAL A 85 5.74 -8.31 -3.16
N ARG A 86 6.44 -7.34 -2.57
CA ARG A 86 5.81 -6.12 -2.03
C ARG A 86 5.26 -5.22 -3.13
N LEU A 87 6.00 -5.06 -4.23
CA LEU A 87 5.52 -4.34 -5.41
C LEU A 87 4.25 -4.99 -5.99
N ALA A 88 4.20 -6.31 -6.08
CA ALA A 88 3.00 -7.01 -6.53
C ALA A 88 1.79 -6.73 -5.62
N ALA A 89 1.99 -6.63 -4.30
CA ALA A 89 0.94 -6.24 -3.37
C ALA A 89 0.50 -4.77 -3.55
N VAL A 90 1.43 -3.85 -3.85
CA VAL A 90 1.11 -2.45 -4.19
C VAL A 90 0.25 -2.39 -5.45
N HIS A 91 0.62 -3.09 -6.53
CA HIS A 91 -0.19 -3.13 -7.75
C HIS A 91 -1.57 -3.75 -7.51
N ALA A 92 -1.66 -4.82 -6.73
CA ALA A 92 -2.94 -5.43 -6.38
C ALA A 92 -3.85 -4.47 -5.58
N PHE A 93 -3.25 -3.64 -4.71
CA PHE A 93 -3.98 -2.58 -4.01
C PHE A 93 -4.41 -1.45 -4.97
N ALA A 94 -3.56 -1.03 -5.90
CA ALA A 94 -3.92 -0.05 -6.91
C ALA A 94 -5.11 -0.53 -7.76
N GLN A 95 -5.11 -1.80 -8.19
CA GLN A 95 -6.24 -2.41 -8.91
C GLN A 95 -7.53 -2.45 -8.09
N TYR A 96 -7.41 -2.66 -6.77
CA TYR A 96 -8.56 -2.56 -5.86
C TYR A 96 -9.11 -1.12 -5.84
N LEU A 97 -8.25 -0.11 -5.72
CA LEU A 97 -8.66 1.29 -5.72
C LEU A 97 -9.36 1.70 -7.01
N GLN A 98 -8.88 1.25 -8.18
CA GLN A 98 -9.53 1.53 -9.48
C GLN A 98 -11.01 1.10 -9.53
N ARG A 99 -11.35 0.02 -8.84
CA ARG A 99 -12.72 -0.52 -8.83
C ARG A 99 -13.62 0.20 -7.83
N GLU A 100 -13.06 0.54 -6.68
CA GLU A 100 -13.81 1.12 -5.56
C GLU A 100 -13.89 2.65 -5.59
N GLN A 101 -12.97 3.28 -6.32
CA GLN A 101 -12.88 4.72 -6.52
C GLN A 101 -12.46 5.00 -7.97
N PRO A 102 -13.42 5.02 -8.90
CA PRO A 102 -13.16 5.33 -10.30
C PRO A 102 -12.43 6.68 -10.49
N GLU A 103 -12.57 7.61 -9.55
CA GLU A 103 -11.82 8.88 -9.54
C GLU A 103 -10.29 8.71 -9.46
N PHE A 104 -9.78 7.59 -8.93
CA PHE A 104 -8.35 7.25 -8.87
C PHE A 104 -7.91 6.31 -9.99
N MET A 105 -8.76 6.08 -11.00
CA MET A 105 -8.47 5.11 -12.05
C MET A 105 -7.21 5.47 -12.85
N HIS A 106 -7.00 6.76 -13.11
CA HIS A 106 -5.84 7.23 -13.86
C HIS A 106 -4.54 7.03 -13.08
N GLU A 107 -4.47 7.50 -11.84
CA GLU A 107 -3.30 7.40 -10.98
C GLU A 107 -2.90 5.94 -10.77
N ALA A 108 -3.88 5.07 -10.52
CA ALA A 108 -3.62 3.66 -10.29
C ALA A 108 -3.21 2.89 -11.56
N GLN A 109 -3.49 3.38 -12.77
CA GLN A 109 -2.90 2.83 -14.01
C GLN A 109 -1.45 3.28 -14.19
N GLN A 110 -1.07 4.38 -13.55
CA GLN A 110 0.28 4.93 -13.54
C GLN A 110 1.13 4.38 -12.38
N LEU A 111 0.68 3.40 -11.60
CA LEU A 111 1.50 2.70 -10.60
C LEU A 111 2.04 1.39 -11.19
#